data_AF-A0A4S3B4Z8-F1
#
_entry.id   AF-A0A4S3B4Z8-F1
#
_cell.length_a   1.000
_cell.length_b   1.000
_cell.length_c   1.000
_cell.angle_alpha   90.00
_cell.angle_beta   90.00
_cell.angle_gamma   90.00
#
_symmetry.space_group_name_H-M   'P 1'
#
loop_
_entity.id
_entity.type
_entity.pdbx_description
1 polymer ?
#
loop_
_entity_poly.entity_id
_entity_poly.type
_entity_poly.pdbx_seq_one_letter_code
_entity_poly.pdbx_strand_id
1 'polypeptide(L)'
;MKNDASFSKEFDTLFEKITLRVFVSRKIKLLFTFGILLISSILVLQLIIVPKQLDNTLTKFNKDWAKFDAELDRIDEESPYKDTLPLKKEGIKSKYKPNYDTVKPYKIDVSESKIDFNNGYLLKINDPNAELVNNHGNDLKIKPEKSITSKHPVPSVDQLATHKFNVINYQQDFDTKTMKLTYFEDTSHYSDELGSVYISGNISDNLNIQVEKESDAFYAVFPKEKVGDTQTGLIIYAQPSKQLLDHNKNVIPQTYVVLYKYWVFPDGAGIYTQQNHHFYGNLTMEKDNKNSDKNNLKTINTFTQLFDDKRSMLTWIDETYTMEIK
;
A
#
# COMPACT_ATOMS: atom_id res chain seq x y z
N MET A 1 35.71 39.48 18.82
CA MET A 1 36.58 39.36 17.64
C MET A 1 37.67 38.36 17.97
N LYS A 2 37.62 37.17 17.34
CA LYS A 2 38.73 36.21 17.27
C LYS A 2 39.34 36.39 15.88
N ASN A 3 40.62 36.76 15.83
CA ASN A 3 41.48 36.53 14.68
C ASN A 3 42.64 35.72 15.22
N ASP A 4 42.82 34.49 14.74
CA ASP A 4 44.18 33.99 14.58
C ASP A 4 44.25 32.94 13.47
N ALA A 5 45.19 33.18 12.57
CA ALA A 5 45.39 32.50 11.30
C ALA A 5 46.32 31.29 11.49
N SER A 6 45.77 30.12 11.78
CA SER A 6 46.57 28.90 12.01
C SER A 6 46.53 27.86 10.89
N PHE A 7 45.91 28.11 9.73
CA PHE A 7 45.81 27.07 8.68
C PHE A 7 46.91 27.14 7.59
N SER A 8 47.64 28.25 7.48
CA SER A 8 48.60 28.46 6.37
C SER A 8 49.99 27.90 6.64
N LYS A 9 50.40 27.68 7.90
CA LYS A 9 51.77 27.24 8.22
C LYS A 9 51.99 25.72 8.17
N GLU A 10 50.94 24.91 8.30
CA GLU A 10 51.03 23.45 8.19
C GLU A 10 50.97 22.95 6.73
N PHE A 11 50.57 23.79 5.78
CA PHE A 11 50.44 23.41 4.37
C PHE A 11 51.75 23.58 3.57
N ASP A 12 52.61 24.54 3.97
CA ASP A 12 53.86 24.84 3.26
C ASP A 12 54.99 23.84 3.56
N THR A 13 54.91 23.08 4.65
CA THR A 13 55.89 22.02 4.98
C THR A 13 55.70 20.73 4.18
N LEU A 14 54.56 20.54 3.51
CA LEU A 14 54.28 19.33 2.72
C LEU A 14 54.86 19.36 1.29
N PHE A 15 55.38 20.50 0.83
CA PHE A 15 55.86 20.69 -0.54
C PHE A 15 57.30 21.21 -0.65
N GLU A 16 58.15 21.01 0.36
CA GLU A 16 59.59 21.17 0.18
C GLU A 16 60.14 20.09 -0.78
N LYS A 17 60.55 20.57 -1.97
CA LYS A 17 61.11 19.84 -3.11
C LYS A 17 62.13 18.77 -2.70
N ILE A 18 61.82 17.50 -2.96
CA ILE A 18 62.85 16.47 -3.04
C ILE A 18 63.66 16.67 -4.32
N THR A 19 64.87 17.20 -4.18
CA THR A 19 65.84 17.36 -5.27
C THR A 19 66.57 16.03 -5.47
N LEU A 20 66.12 15.19 -6.40
CA LEU A 20 66.78 13.93 -6.74
C LEU A 20 68.01 14.16 -7.63
N ARG A 21 69.19 14.36 -7.03
CA ARG A 21 70.47 14.10 -7.71
C ARG A 21 70.74 12.59 -7.67
N VAL A 22 70.38 11.87 -8.72
CA VAL A 22 70.72 10.44 -8.84
C VAL A 22 72.01 10.28 -9.65
N PHE A 23 73.10 9.93 -8.96
CA PHE A 23 74.25 9.30 -9.60
C PHE A 23 73.83 7.91 -10.10
N VAL A 24 73.86 7.72 -11.41
CA VAL A 24 73.32 6.53 -12.08
C VAL A 24 74.36 5.40 -12.09
N SER A 25 74.12 4.34 -11.32
CA SER A 25 74.78 3.04 -11.56
C SER A 25 73.93 2.21 -12.55
N ARG A 26 74.59 1.46 -13.46
CA ARG A 26 73.94 0.60 -14.48
C ARG A 26 72.91 -0.38 -13.87
N LYS A 27 73.12 -0.83 -12.63
CA LYS A 27 72.23 -1.75 -11.92
C LYS A 27 70.90 -1.10 -11.53
N ILE A 28 70.90 0.18 -11.16
CA ILE A 28 69.67 0.92 -10.78
C ILE A 28 68.79 1.18 -12.00
N LYS A 29 69.39 1.50 -13.16
CA LYS A 29 68.64 1.64 -14.42
C LYS A 29 67.92 0.35 -14.82
N LEU A 30 68.59 -0.81 -14.74
CA LEU A 30 67.97 -2.11 -15.06
C LEU A 30 66.82 -2.46 -14.12
N LEU A 31 66.98 -2.22 -12.81
CA LEU A 31 65.91 -2.41 -11.82
C LEU A 31 64.72 -1.48 -12.06
N PHE A 32 64.97 -0.23 -12.44
CA PHE A 32 63.90 0.72 -12.73
C PHE A 32 63.13 0.35 -14.00
N THR A 33 63.81 -0.08 -15.06
CA THR A 33 63.15 -0.52 -16.30
C THR A 33 62.34 -1.80 -16.08
N PHE A 34 62.86 -2.77 -15.31
CA PHE A 34 62.10 -3.97 -14.93
C PHE A 34 60.88 -3.62 -14.07
N GLY A 35 61.00 -2.66 -13.15
CA GLY A 35 59.89 -2.16 -12.35
C GLY A 35 58.78 -1.54 -13.21
N ILE A 36 59.13 -0.72 -14.20
CA ILE A 36 58.16 -0.10 -15.12
C ILE A 36 57.48 -1.15 -16.00
N LEU A 37 58.23 -2.15 -16.52
CA LEU A 37 57.66 -3.25 -17.32
C LEU A 37 56.69 -4.11 -16.52
N LEU A 38 57.00 -4.40 -15.25
CA LEU A 38 56.10 -5.12 -14.34
C LEU A 38 54.81 -4.32 -14.07
N ILE A 39 54.92 -3.04 -13.72
CA ILE A 39 53.76 -2.19 -13.45
C ILE A 39 52.87 -2.04 -14.69
N SER A 40 53.46 -1.83 -15.86
CA SER A 40 52.73 -1.71 -17.13
C SER A 40 52.06 -3.02 -17.55
N SER A 41 52.70 -4.18 -17.34
CA SER A 41 52.06 -5.49 -17.59
C SER A 41 50.88 -5.77 -16.65
N ILE A 42 50.95 -5.37 -15.38
CA ILE A 42 49.85 -5.48 -14.40
C ILE A 42 48.67 -4.57 -14.80
N LEU A 43 48.95 -3.34 -15.23
CA LEU A 43 47.92 -2.40 -15.69
C LEU A 43 47.19 -2.91 -16.95
N VAL A 44 47.91 -3.52 -17.89
CA VAL A 44 47.31 -4.11 -19.11
C VAL A 44 46.47 -5.35 -18.78
N LEU A 45 46.92 -6.19 -17.84
CA LEU A 45 46.14 -7.33 -17.33
C LEU A 45 44.83 -6.86 -16.66
N GLN A 46 44.87 -5.79 -15.87
CA GLN A 46 43.67 -5.21 -15.26
C GLN A 46 42.70 -4.65 -16.33
N LEU A 47 43.20 -4.00 -17.38
CA LEU A 47 42.39 -3.49 -18.49
C LEU A 47 41.69 -4.59 -19.32
N ILE A 48 42.20 -5.83 -19.32
CA ILE A 48 41.59 -6.96 -20.06
C ILE A 48 40.68 -7.80 -19.15
N ILE A 49 41.05 -7.98 -17.88
CA ILE A 49 40.31 -8.80 -16.93
C ILE A 49 39.05 -8.09 -16.45
N VAL A 50 39.11 -6.79 -16.18
CA VAL A 50 37.98 -6.02 -15.64
C VAL A 50 36.79 -5.99 -16.62
N PRO A 51 36.94 -5.72 -17.93
CA PRO A 51 35.82 -5.76 -18.87
C PRO A 51 35.22 -7.15 -19.03
N LYS A 52 36.04 -8.21 -19.10
CA LYS A 52 35.54 -9.60 -19.17
C LYS A 52 34.82 -10.04 -17.90
N GLN A 53 35.31 -9.63 -16.73
CA GLN A 53 34.63 -9.90 -15.46
C GLN A 53 33.31 -9.12 -15.37
N LEU A 54 33.28 -7.88 -15.85
CA LEU A 54 32.07 -7.05 -15.93
C LEU A 54 31.03 -7.68 -16.87
N ASP A 55 31.43 -8.07 -18.09
CA ASP A 55 30.56 -8.73 -19.07
C ASP A 55 30.02 -10.07 -18.56
N ASN A 56 30.86 -10.89 -17.94
CA ASN A 56 30.42 -12.15 -17.32
C ASN A 56 29.46 -11.91 -16.15
N THR A 57 29.67 -10.86 -15.37
CA THR A 57 28.80 -10.48 -14.25
C THR A 57 27.47 -9.95 -14.75
N LEU A 58 27.46 -9.09 -15.77
CA LEU A 58 26.26 -8.56 -16.43
C LEU A 58 25.48 -9.67 -17.12
N THR A 59 26.14 -10.59 -17.81
CA THR A 59 25.49 -11.73 -18.47
C THR A 59 24.86 -12.67 -17.45
N LYS A 60 25.54 -12.94 -16.34
CA LYS A 60 25.00 -13.74 -15.24
C LYS A 60 23.82 -13.02 -14.56
N PHE A 61 23.94 -11.72 -14.28
CA PHE A 61 22.88 -10.90 -13.73
C PHE A 61 21.64 -10.90 -14.63
N ASN A 62 21.79 -10.69 -15.93
CA ASN A 62 20.69 -10.71 -16.90
C ASN A 62 20.01 -12.09 -16.95
N LYS A 63 20.79 -13.18 -16.87
CA LYS A 63 20.26 -14.55 -16.84
C LYS A 63 19.50 -14.84 -15.54
N ASP A 64 20.01 -14.39 -14.41
CA ASP A 64 19.36 -14.55 -13.10
C ASP A 64 18.10 -13.67 -13.02
N TRP A 65 18.12 -12.48 -13.60
CA TRP A 65 16.96 -11.61 -13.73
C TRP A 65 15.87 -12.21 -14.63
N ALA A 66 16.24 -12.77 -15.78
CA ALA A 66 15.29 -13.44 -16.67
C ALA A 66 14.64 -14.68 -16.01
N LYS A 67 15.38 -15.41 -15.17
CA LYS A 67 14.80 -16.49 -14.36
C LYS A 67 13.84 -15.98 -13.29
N PHE A 68 14.17 -14.86 -12.66
CA PHE A 68 13.31 -14.22 -11.68
C PHE A 68 12.00 -13.73 -12.32
N ASP A 69 12.07 -13.06 -13.47
CA ASP A 69 10.89 -12.64 -14.22
C ASP A 69 10.02 -13.84 -14.64
N ALA A 70 10.63 -14.94 -15.10
CA ALA A 70 9.89 -16.15 -15.47
C ALA A 70 9.21 -16.83 -14.26
N GLU A 71 9.83 -16.77 -13.08
CA GLU A 71 9.23 -17.28 -11.85
C GLU A 71 8.08 -16.38 -11.37
N LEU A 72 8.21 -15.06 -11.50
CA LEU A 72 7.11 -14.13 -11.23
C LEU A 72 5.93 -14.34 -12.18
N ASP A 73 6.20 -14.54 -13.47
CA ASP A 73 5.15 -14.84 -14.46
C ASP A 73 4.46 -16.17 -14.13
N ARG A 74 5.20 -17.20 -13.70
CA ARG A 74 4.62 -18.50 -13.24
C ARG A 74 3.74 -18.33 -12.00
N ILE A 75 4.19 -17.54 -11.02
CA ILE A 75 3.40 -17.23 -9.81
C ILE A 75 2.09 -16.51 -10.17
N ASP A 76 2.13 -15.59 -11.14
CA ASP A 76 0.95 -14.86 -11.60
C ASP A 76 -0.05 -15.79 -12.32
N GLU A 77 0.45 -16.74 -13.12
CA GLU A 77 -0.40 -17.77 -13.76
C GLU A 77 -1.07 -18.72 -12.74
N GLU A 78 -0.31 -19.15 -11.72
CA GLU A 78 -0.78 -20.04 -10.64
C GLU A 78 -1.68 -19.32 -9.62
N SER A 79 -1.68 -17.99 -9.61
CA SER A 79 -2.47 -17.16 -8.70
C SER A 79 -3.96 -17.48 -8.78
N PRO A 80 -4.69 -17.58 -7.65
CA PRO A 80 -6.15 -17.71 -7.67
C PRO A 80 -6.85 -16.42 -8.13
N TYR A 81 -6.11 -15.33 -8.32
CA TYR A 81 -6.63 -14.03 -8.71
C TYR A 81 -6.55 -13.84 -10.23
N LYS A 82 -7.63 -13.36 -10.84
CA LYS A 82 -7.69 -13.07 -12.29
C LYS A 82 -7.06 -11.74 -12.63
N ASP A 83 -7.15 -10.79 -11.71
CA ASP A 83 -6.68 -9.43 -11.90
C ASP A 83 -6.21 -8.83 -10.57
N THR A 84 -5.14 -8.05 -10.64
CA THR A 84 -4.83 -7.03 -9.64
C THR A 84 -5.21 -5.69 -10.22
N LEU A 85 -6.20 -5.03 -9.61
CA LEU A 85 -6.77 -3.81 -10.16
C LEU A 85 -6.27 -2.59 -9.39
N PRO A 86 -5.43 -1.75 -10.03
CA PRO A 86 -5.06 -0.47 -9.45
C PRO A 86 -6.27 0.47 -9.52
N LEU A 87 -6.55 1.14 -8.42
CA LEU A 87 -7.65 2.11 -8.29
C LEU A 87 -7.69 3.18 -9.38
N LYS A 88 -6.54 3.53 -9.92
CA LYS A 88 -6.39 4.50 -11.01
C LYS A 88 -7.08 4.08 -12.33
N LYS A 89 -7.19 2.78 -12.61
CA LYS A 89 -7.91 2.28 -13.81
C LYS A 89 -9.41 2.52 -13.70
N GLU A 90 -9.95 2.49 -12.48
CA GLU A 90 -11.38 2.66 -12.16
C GLU A 90 -11.81 4.13 -11.95
N GLY A 91 -10.96 5.09 -12.31
CA GLY A 91 -11.35 6.50 -12.32
C GLY A 91 -11.01 7.29 -11.05
N ILE A 92 -10.34 6.69 -10.05
CA ILE A 92 -9.72 7.45 -8.95
C ILE A 92 -8.45 8.11 -9.49
N LYS A 93 -8.62 9.27 -10.13
CA LYS A 93 -7.54 10.05 -10.72
C LYS A 93 -7.20 11.21 -9.80
N SER A 94 -6.04 11.17 -9.16
CA SER A 94 -5.47 12.39 -8.58
C SER A 94 -5.18 13.38 -9.71
N LYS A 95 -5.77 14.58 -9.64
CA LYS A 95 -5.52 15.67 -10.60
C LYS A 95 -4.16 16.33 -10.39
N TYR A 96 -3.53 16.07 -9.25
CA TYR A 96 -2.38 16.81 -8.75
C TYR A 96 -1.24 15.84 -8.50
N LYS A 97 -0.04 16.24 -8.93
CA LYS A 97 1.21 15.56 -8.63
C LYS A 97 2.03 16.49 -7.74
N PRO A 98 2.34 16.11 -6.51
CA PRO A 98 3.17 16.94 -5.66
C PRO A 98 4.58 16.99 -6.23
N ASN A 99 5.30 18.06 -5.89
CA ASN A 99 6.73 18.11 -6.13
C ASN A 99 7.43 17.24 -5.08
N TYR A 100 7.63 15.97 -5.42
CA TYR A 100 8.19 14.93 -4.56
C TYR A 100 9.56 15.28 -3.95
N ASP A 101 10.32 16.18 -4.57
CA ASP A 101 11.63 16.62 -4.06
C ASP A 101 11.51 17.59 -2.88
N THR A 102 10.35 18.25 -2.75
CA THR A 102 10.11 19.33 -1.78
C THR A 102 9.02 19.01 -0.77
N VAL A 103 8.30 17.91 -0.99
CA VAL A 103 7.19 17.53 -0.13
C VAL A 103 7.70 17.09 1.23
N LYS A 104 7.09 17.63 2.29
CA LYS A 104 7.46 17.27 3.67
C LYS A 104 6.66 16.05 4.10
N PRO A 105 7.23 15.21 4.98
CA PRO A 105 6.46 14.17 5.64
C PRO A 105 5.30 14.79 6.44
N TYR A 106 4.19 14.07 6.47
CA TYR A 106 3.05 14.36 7.30
C TYR A 106 3.44 14.30 8.77
N LYS A 107 2.83 15.16 9.58
CA LYS A 107 2.85 15.05 11.03
C LYS A 107 1.48 14.55 11.43
N ILE A 108 1.39 13.33 11.92
CA ILE A 108 0.10 12.70 12.18
C ILE A 108 -0.10 12.55 13.67
N ASP A 109 -1.13 13.20 14.21
CA ASP A 109 -1.51 13.06 15.60
C ASP A 109 -2.76 12.18 15.70
N VAL A 110 -2.65 11.04 16.36
CA VAL A 110 -3.74 10.08 16.54
C VAL A 110 -4.23 10.14 17.98
N SER A 111 -5.55 10.15 18.13
CA SER A 111 -6.26 10.05 19.41
C SER A 111 -7.48 9.15 19.25
N GLU A 112 -8.16 8.80 20.35
CA GLU A 112 -9.31 7.87 20.35
C GLU A 112 -10.41 8.24 19.37
N SER A 113 -10.72 9.53 19.22
CA SER A 113 -11.86 10.02 18.42
C SER A 113 -11.46 10.71 17.13
N LYS A 114 -10.16 10.90 16.87
CA LYS A 114 -9.69 11.61 15.67
C LYS A 114 -8.24 11.28 15.29
N ILE A 115 -7.99 11.35 13.99
CA ILE A 115 -6.68 11.34 13.36
C ILE A 115 -6.47 12.67 12.64
N ASP A 116 -5.43 13.38 13.02
CA ASP A 116 -5.10 14.71 12.51
C ASP A 116 -3.89 14.63 11.59
N PHE A 117 -4.06 14.96 10.32
CA PHE A 117 -3.00 14.87 9.31
C PHE A 117 -2.12 16.13 9.25
N ASN A 118 -2.45 17.17 10.03
CA ASN A 118 -1.79 18.48 10.03
C ASN A 118 -1.62 19.11 8.62
N ASN A 119 -2.51 18.77 7.69
CA ASN A 119 -2.55 19.30 6.31
C ASN A 119 -3.85 20.08 6.03
N GLY A 120 -4.58 20.48 7.08
CA GLY A 120 -5.91 21.11 6.97
C GLY A 120 -7.08 20.12 7.04
N TYR A 121 -6.81 18.81 7.14
CA TYR A 121 -7.83 17.77 7.26
C TYR A 121 -7.67 16.95 8.54
N LEU A 122 -8.79 16.45 9.06
CA LEU A 122 -8.83 15.45 10.12
C LEU A 122 -9.86 14.37 9.80
N LEU A 123 -9.60 13.14 10.24
CA LEU A 123 -10.56 12.05 10.22
C LEU A 123 -11.15 11.89 11.63
N LYS A 124 -12.46 12.03 11.78
CA LYS A 124 -13.19 11.69 13.00
C LYS A 124 -13.61 10.23 13.02
N ILE A 125 -13.55 9.64 14.20
CA ILE A 125 -14.13 8.35 14.54
C ILE A 125 -15.42 8.61 15.32
N ASN A 126 -16.55 8.53 14.63
CA ASN A 126 -17.88 8.83 15.16
C ASN A 126 -18.53 7.58 15.77
N ASP A 127 -17.88 7.03 16.77
CA ASP A 127 -18.49 6.01 17.61
C ASP A 127 -18.08 6.27 19.06
N PRO A 128 -19.03 6.55 19.97
CA PRO A 128 -18.71 6.85 21.36
C PRO A 128 -18.12 5.64 22.10
N ASN A 129 -18.26 4.43 21.56
CA ASN A 129 -17.71 3.20 22.11
C ASN A 129 -16.40 2.78 21.41
N ALA A 130 -15.85 3.59 20.50
CA ALA A 130 -14.56 3.31 19.88
C ALA A 130 -13.42 3.41 20.90
N GLU A 131 -12.60 2.37 20.96
CA GLU A 131 -11.37 2.33 21.77
C GLU A 131 -10.15 2.26 20.85
N LEU A 132 -9.17 3.13 21.04
CA LEU A 132 -7.90 3.07 20.30
C LEU A 132 -7.04 1.93 20.84
N VAL A 133 -6.85 0.88 20.03
CA VAL A 133 -6.06 -0.30 20.41
C VAL A 133 -4.61 -0.16 19.96
N ASN A 134 -4.39 0.36 18.74
CA ASN A 134 -3.05 0.55 18.19
C ASN A 134 -2.90 1.92 17.56
N ASN A 135 -1.76 2.56 17.80
CA ASN A 135 -1.39 3.84 17.23
C ASN A 135 0.02 3.77 16.67
N HIS A 136 0.15 3.94 15.35
CA HIS A 136 1.43 4.01 14.65
C HIS A 136 1.71 5.41 14.08
N GLY A 137 0.81 6.38 14.27
CA GLY A 137 0.91 7.69 13.63
C GLY A 137 2.17 8.47 13.97
N ASN A 138 2.63 8.37 15.22
CA ASN A 138 3.86 9.05 15.67
C ASN A 138 5.15 8.42 15.12
N ASP A 139 5.11 7.14 14.75
CA ASP A 139 6.26 6.38 14.28
C ASP A 139 6.41 6.42 12.76
N LEU A 140 5.29 6.66 12.06
CA LEU A 140 5.25 6.67 10.61
C LEU A 140 5.74 7.99 10.03
N LYS A 141 6.63 7.90 9.03
CA LYS A 141 7.08 9.04 8.22
C LYS A 141 6.46 8.95 6.84
N ILE A 142 5.18 9.28 6.75
CA ILE A 142 4.46 9.29 5.47
C ILE A 142 4.79 10.55 4.70
N LYS A 143 5.23 10.40 3.46
CA LYS A 143 5.38 11.50 2.51
C LYS A 143 4.73 11.09 1.20
N PRO A 144 4.21 12.04 0.40
CA PRO A 144 3.80 11.72 -0.95
C PRO A 144 4.98 11.19 -1.77
N GLU A 145 4.77 10.11 -2.54
CA GLU A 145 5.84 9.46 -3.30
C GLU A 145 5.47 9.25 -4.76
N LYS A 146 6.48 9.39 -5.63
CA LYS A 146 6.33 9.10 -7.06
C LYS A 146 6.19 7.60 -7.21
N SER A 147 5.14 7.16 -7.91
CA SER A 147 4.98 5.74 -8.24
C SER A 147 6.23 5.20 -8.93
N ILE A 148 6.72 4.07 -8.43
CA ILE A 148 7.75 3.28 -9.09
C ILE A 148 7.03 2.53 -10.21
N THR A 149 7.35 2.85 -11.47
CA THR A 149 6.90 2.10 -12.65
C THR A 149 7.63 0.77 -12.73
N SER A 150 7.34 -0.14 -11.79
CA SER A 150 7.69 -1.55 -11.91
C SER A 150 6.55 -2.28 -12.62
N LYS A 151 6.88 -3.30 -13.41
CA LYS A 151 5.90 -4.27 -13.95
C LYS A 151 5.12 -4.95 -12.80
N HIS A 152 5.79 -5.11 -11.65
CA HIS A 152 5.22 -5.63 -10.41
C HIS A 152 5.39 -4.57 -9.30
N PRO A 153 4.47 -3.60 -9.18
CA PRO A 153 4.53 -2.61 -8.12
C PRO A 153 4.28 -3.31 -6.78
N VAL A 154 5.11 -3.03 -5.76
CA VAL A 154 4.83 -3.46 -4.38
C VAL A 154 3.93 -2.40 -3.74
N PRO A 155 2.66 -2.72 -3.41
CA PRO A 155 1.82 -1.85 -2.59
C PRO A 155 2.55 -1.44 -1.33
N SER A 156 2.74 -0.13 -1.13
CA SER A 156 3.17 0.40 0.17
C SER A 156 2.00 1.11 0.81
N VAL A 157 1.43 0.43 1.80
CA VAL A 157 0.36 0.94 2.65
C VAL A 157 0.79 0.63 4.09
N ASP A 158 0.81 1.67 4.91
CA ASP A 158 1.12 1.54 6.33
C ASP A 158 -0.17 1.60 7.15
N GLN A 159 -0.25 0.76 8.18
CA GLN A 159 -1.35 0.83 9.14
C GLN A 159 -1.11 2.00 10.08
N LEU A 160 -2.05 2.95 10.12
CA LEU A 160 -1.92 4.17 10.89
C LEU A 160 -2.47 4.03 12.32
N ALA A 161 -3.67 3.47 12.44
CA ALA A 161 -4.31 3.25 13.73
C ALA A 161 -5.33 2.11 13.64
N THR A 162 -5.59 1.43 14.76
CA THR A 162 -6.66 0.44 14.90
C THR A 162 -7.56 0.82 16.05
N HIS A 163 -8.86 0.85 15.78
CA HIS A 163 -9.90 1.07 16.77
C HIS A 163 -10.69 -0.22 16.95
N LYS A 164 -11.09 -0.49 18.18
CA LYS A 164 -12.03 -1.54 18.54
C LYS A 164 -13.39 -0.91 18.76
N PHE A 165 -14.39 -1.50 18.15
CA PHE A 165 -15.79 -1.10 18.24
C PHE A 165 -16.57 -2.24 18.87
N ASN A 166 -17.60 -1.89 19.60
CA ASN A 166 -18.51 -2.87 20.15
C ASN A 166 -19.76 -2.93 19.26
N VAL A 167 -19.91 -4.02 18.50
CA VAL A 167 -21.06 -4.22 17.60
C VAL A 167 -22.02 -5.24 18.19
N ILE A 168 -23.32 -5.02 17.96
CA ILE A 168 -24.37 -5.95 18.40
C ILE A 168 -24.65 -6.97 17.31
N ASN A 169 -24.49 -8.24 17.66
CA ASN A 169 -24.76 -9.39 16.81
C ASN A 169 -25.95 -10.21 17.31
N TYR A 170 -26.59 -10.92 16.39
CA TYR A 170 -27.73 -11.79 16.65
C TYR A 170 -27.41 -13.21 16.22
N GLN A 171 -28.01 -14.20 16.89
CA GLN A 171 -28.09 -15.53 16.33
C GLN A 171 -28.91 -15.47 15.04
N GLN A 172 -28.45 -16.20 14.03
CA GLN A 172 -29.07 -16.25 12.71
C GLN A 172 -29.28 -17.70 12.31
N ASP A 173 -30.39 -17.99 11.62
CA ASP A 173 -30.65 -19.30 11.01
C ASP A 173 -31.03 -19.12 9.54
N PHE A 174 -30.38 -19.90 8.68
CA PHE A 174 -30.60 -19.88 7.25
C PHE A 174 -31.36 -21.14 6.83
N ASP A 175 -32.63 -20.96 6.44
CA ASP A 175 -33.45 -22.04 5.91
C ASP A 175 -33.02 -22.34 4.47
N THR A 176 -32.34 -23.48 4.29
CA THR A 176 -31.84 -23.93 2.99
C THR A 176 -32.93 -24.33 2.00
N LYS A 177 -34.17 -24.62 2.47
CA LYS A 177 -35.29 -24.96 1.60
C LYS A 177 -35.96 -23.71 1.05
N THR A 178 -36.16 -22.70 1.89
CA THR A 178 -36.83 -21.45 1.49
C THR A 178 -35.85 -20.34 1.08
N MET A 179 -34.55 -20.55 1.30
CA MET A 179 -33.47 -19.59 1.06
C MET A 179 -33.69 -18.29 1.85
N LYS A 180 -34.21 -18.41 3.07
CA LYS A 180 -34.54 -17.28 3.95
C LYS A 180 -33.64 -17.28 5.17
N LEU A 181 -33.11 -16.10 5.48
CA LEU A 181 -32.39 -15.83 6.72
C LEU A 181 -33.38 -15.31 7.77
N THR A 182 -33.33 -15.88 8.96
CA THR A 182 -34.07 -15.44 10.14
C THR A 182 -33.10 -14.96 11.20
N TYR A 183 -33.39 -13.80 11.80
CA TYR A 183 -32.64 -13.24 12.91
C TYR A 183 -33.44 -13.40 14.19
N PHE A 184 -32.80 -13.88 15.25
CA PHE A 184 -33.44 -14.03 16.56
C PHE A 184 -33.11 -12.81 17.43
N GLU A 185 -33.98 -11.80 17.40
CA GLU A 185 -33.74 -10.51 18.06
C GLU A 185 -33.48 -10.61 19.58
N ASP A 186 -33.99 -11.66 20.24
CA ASP A 186 -33.82 -11.92 21.66
C ASP A 186 -32.45 -12.53 22.03
N THR A 187 -31.61 -12.85 21.04
CA THR A 187 -30.28 -13.48 21.21
C THR A 187 -29.11 -12.49 21.07
N SER A 188 -29.39 -11.19 21.16
CA SER A 188 -28.39 -10.14 20.96
C SER A 188 -27.19 -10.32 21.90
N HIS A 189 -25.98 -10.21 21.36
CA HIS A 189 -24.75 -10.17 22.15
C HIS A 189 -23.76 -9.19 21.53
N TYR A 190 -22.90 -8.66 22.39
CA TYR A 190 -21.84 -7.74 22.00
C TYR A 190 -20.62 -8.52 21.50
N SER A 191 -19.98 -8.03 20.45
CA SER A 191 -18.70 -8.53 19.97
C SER A 191 -17.76 -7.38 19.60
N ASP A 192 -16.48 -7.62 19.83
CA ASP A 192 -15.44 -6.68 19.42
C ASP A 192 -15.20 -6.78 17.91
N GLU A 193 -15.30 -5.64 17.23
CA GLU A 193 -14.98 -5.47 15.81
C GLU A 193 -13.78 -4.53 15.67
N LEU A 194 -12.83 -4.85 14.78
CA LEU A 194 -11.60 -4.06 14.62
C LEU A 194 -11.63 -3.29 13.30
N GLY A 195 -11.66 -1.96 13.40
CA GLY A 195 -11.52 -1.07 12.25
C GLY A 195 -10.15 -0.40 12.22
N SER A 196 -9.38 -0.65 11.16
CA SER A 196 -8.07 -0.05 10.94
C SER A 196 -8.14 1.08 9.91
N VAL A 197 -7.35 2.12 10.15
CA VAL A 197 -7.07 3.19 9.19
C VAL A 197 -5.67 2.95 8.65
N TYR A 198 -5.56 3.00 7.33
CA TYR A 198 -4.34 2.81 6.57
C TYR A 198 -4.00 4.07 5.81
N ILE A 199 -2.72 4.30 5.55
CA ILE A 199 -2.21 5.48 4.86
C ILE A 199 -1.16 5.10 3.82
N SER A 200 -1.12 5.84 2.72
CA SER A 200 -0.11 5.71 1.68
C SER A 200 0.27 7.06 1.12
N GLY A 201 1.55 7.22 0.78
CA GLY A 201 2.05 8.40 0.05
C GLY A 201 1.49 8.52 -1.37
N ASN A 202 0.88 7.45 -1.91
CA ASN A 202 0.21 7.47 -3.19
C ASN A 202 -0.83 6.34 -3.28
N ILE A 203 -2.00 6.55 -2.67
CA ILE A 203 -3.01 5.50 -2.54
C ILE A 203 -3.55 5.02 -3.90
N SER A 204 -3.62 5.89 -4.91
CA SER A 204 -4.18 5.52 -6.22
C SER A 204 -3.30 4.54 -7.00
N ASP A 205 -1.98 4.57 -6.75
CA ASP A 205 -1.02 3.66 -7.36
C ASP A 205 -0.66 2.48 -6.42
N ASN A 206 -0.87 2.61 -5.11
CA ASN A 206 -0.47 1.60 -4.12
C ASN A 206 -1.62 0.74 -3.60
N LEU A 207 -2.88 1.20 -3.59
CA LEU A 207 -4.00 0.36 -3.21
C LEU A 207 -4.37 -0.52 -4.40
N ASN A 208 -4.01 -1.79 -4.28
CA ASN A 208 -4.28 -2.84 -5.25
C ASN A 208 -5.34 -3.79 -4.66
N ILE A 209 -6.42 -4.00 -5.40
CA ILE A 209 -7.45 -4.97 -5.02
C ILE A 209 -7.27 -6.19 -5.90
N GLN A 210 -7.05 -7.33 -5.25
CA GLN A 210 -6.96 -8.61 -5.91
C GLN A 210 -8.37 -9.15 -6.13
N VAL A 211 -8.69 -9.55 -7.36
CA VAL A 211 -10.00 -10.10 -7.70
C VAL A 211 -9.84 -11.56 -8.04
N GLU A 212 -10.57 -12.43 -7.34
CA GLU A 212 -10.52 -13.87 -7.56
C GLU A 212 -11.02 -14.29 -8.96
N LYS A 213 -10.47 -15.41 -9.47
CA LYS A 213 -10.83 -16.05 -10.74
C LYS A 213 -12.27 -16.60 -10.75
N GLU A 214 -12.93 -16.70 -9.60
CA GLU A 214 -14.33 -17.12 -9.50
C GLU A 214 -15.25 -16.24 -10.37
N SER A 215 -16.20 -16.88 -11.06
CA SER A 215 -17.04 -16.24 -12.10
C SER A 215 -17.86 -15.07 -11.57
N ASP A 216 -18.27 -15.16 -10.31
CA ASP A 216 -19.20 -14.22 -9.69
C ASP A 216 -18.48 -13.24 -8.75
N ALA A 217 -17.15 -13.34 -8.63
CA ALA A 217 -16.35 -12.37 -7.88
C ALA A 217 -16.26 -11.05 -8.66
N PHE A 218 -16.56 -9.94 -7.99
CA PHE A 218 -16.55 -8.60 -8.57
C PHE A 218 -15.96 -7.56 -7.60
N TYR A 219 -15.63 -6.41 -8.18
CA TYR A 219 -15.27 -5.21 -7.45
C TYR A 219 -15.95 -4.02 -8.13
N ALA A 220 -16.17 -2.95 -7.40
CA ALA A 220 -16.68 -1.70 -7.96
C ALA A 220 -16.29 -0.49 -7.13
N VAL A 221 -16.14 0.64 -7.81
CA VAL A 221 -15.80 1.93 -7.20
C VAL A 221 -17.00 2.85 -7.28
N PHE A 222 -17.37 3.44 -6.15
CA PHE A 222 -18.45 4.41 -6.02
C PHE A 222 -17.87 5.74 -5.53
N PRO A 223 -17.51 6.68 -6.44
CA PRO A 223 -17.07 8.01 -6.06
C PRO A 223 -18.14 8.73 -5.25
N LYS A 224 -17.72 9.48 -4.23
CA LYS A 224 -18.60 10.33 -3.41
C LYS A 224 -18.28 11.81 -3.61
N GLU A 225 -19.14 12.67 -3.08
CA GLU A 225 -18.88 14.11 -3.03
C GLU A 225 -17.59 14.38 -2.27
N LYS A 226 -16.82 15.34 -2.76
CA LYS A 226 -15.54 15.73 -2.14
C LYS A 226 -15.75 16.37 -0.77
N VAL A 227 -14.76 16.22 0.09
CA VAL A 227 -14.63 17.01 1.32
C VAL A 227 -13.54 18.05 1.07
N GLY A 228 -13.93 19.30 0.81
CA GLY A 228 -13.00 20.31 0.33
C GLY A 228 -12.38 19.89 -1.01
N ASP A 229 -11.05 19.82 -1.05
CA ASP A 229 -10.32 19.36 -2.24
C ASP A 229 -10.04 17.85 -2.24
N THR A 230 -10.31 17.16 -1.12
CA THR A 230 -10.06 15.73 -0.94
C THR A 230 -11.09 14.90 -1.71
N GLN A 231 -10.61 14.00 -2.57
CA GLN A 231 -11.46 13.03 -3.25
C GLN A 231 -11.83 11.91 -2.27
N THR A 232 -13.06 11.41 -2.34
CA THR A 232 -13.51 10.31 -1.47
C THR A 232 -14.47 9.41 -2.23
N GLY A 233 -14.65 8.21 -1.72
CA GLY A 233 -15.55 7.22 -2.28
C GLY A 233 -15.49 5.93 -1.52
N LEU A 234 -16.19 4.95 -2.08
CA LEU A 234 -16.21 3.59 -1.58
C LEU A 234 -15.69 2.65 -2.65
N ILE A 235 -15.05 1.58 -2.22
CA ILE A 235 -14.76 0.44 -3.07
C ILE A 235 -15.39 -0.78 -2.42
N ILE A 236 -16.10 -1.58 -3.20
CA ILE A 236 -16.56 -2.88 -2.76
C ILE A 236 -15.76 -3.95 -3.48
N TYR A 237 -15.40 -4.98 -2.74
CA TYR A 237 -14.99 -6.27 -3.25
C TYR A 237 -15.95 -7.32 -2.72
N ALA A 238 -16.42 -8.21 -3.58
CA ALA A 238 -17.31 -9.28 -3.19
C ALA A 238 -16.98 -10.56 -3.94
N GLN A 239 -17.00 -11.67 -3.22
CA GLN A 239 -16.80 -13.00 -3.79
C GLN A 239 -17.70 -14.04 -3.13
N PRO A 240 -18.17 -15.05 -3.89
CA PRO A 240 -18.84 -16.20 -3.29
C PRO A 240 -17.93 -16.90 -2.28
N SER A 241 -18.47 -17.26 -1.13
CA SER A 241 -17.85 -18.13 -0.14
C SER A 241 -18.53 -19.50 -0.18
N LYS A 242 -17.72 -20.56 -0.21
CA LYS A 242 -18.18 -21.96 -0.24
C LYS A 242 -17.86 -22.71 1.07
N GLN A 243 -17.59 -21.97 2.14
CA GLN A 243 -17.08 -22.55 3.40
C GLN A 243 -18.16 -23.16 4.29
N LEU A 244 -19.41 -22.69 4.18
CA LEU A 244 -20.50 -23.13 5.04
C LEU A 244 -21.34 -24.21 4.35
N LEU A 245 -21.52 -25.33 5.05
CA LEU A 245 -22.32 -26.46 4.60
C LEU A 245 -23.51 -26.68 5.54
N ASP A 246 -24.65 -27.08 4.98
CA ASP A 246 -25.78 -27.56 5.77
C ASP A 246 -25.52 -28.97 6.34
N HIS A 247 -26.47 -29.45 7.15
CA HIS A 247 -26.42 -30.79 7.74
C HIS A 247 -26.41 -31.94 6.71
N ASN A 248 -26.81 -31.67 5.47
CA ASN A 248 -26.78 -32.61 4.35
C ASN A 248 -25.55 -32.43 3.44
N LYS A 249 -24.58 -31.59 3.84
CA LYS A 249 -23.38 -31.22 3.08
C LYS A 249 -23.64 -30.40 1.81
N ASN A 250 -24.81 -29.78 1.67
CA ASN A 250 -25.05 -28.81 0.61
C ASN A 250 -24.43 -27.47 0.99
N VAL A 251 -23.88 -26.76 -0.01
CA VAL A 251 -23.32 -25.42 0.19
C VAL A 251 -24.43 -24.45 0.55
N ILE A 252 -24.27 -23.76 1.68
CA ILE A 252 -25.10 -22.61 2.04
C ILE A 252 -24.53 -21.39 1.31
N PRO A 253 -25.33 -20.69 0.47
CA PRO A 253 -24.82 -19.53 -0.25
C PRO A 253 -24.36 -18.45 0.72
N GLN A 254 -23.12 -18.02 0.56
CA GLN A 254 -22.55 -16.90 1.28
C GLN A 254 -21.72 -16.07 0.33
N THR A 255 -21.62 -14.78 0.61
CA THR A 255 -20.71 -13.85 -0.05
C THR A 255 -19.79 -13.23 0.99
N TYR A 256 -18.49 -13.31 0.77
CA TYR A 256 -17.52 -12.51 1.49
C TYR A 256 -17.48 -11.12 0.87
N VAL A 257 -17.73 -10.10 1.68
CA VAL A 257 -17.76 -8.70 1.25
C VAL A 257 -16.69 -7.93 1.99
N VAL A 258 -15.90 -7.15 1.26
CA VAL A 258 -14.97 -6.16 1.79
C VAL A 258 -15.38 -4.79 1.28
N LEU A 259 -15.61 -3.85 2.18
CA LEU A 259 -15.86 -2.45 1.89
C LEU A 259 -14.65 -1.63 2.29
N TYR A 260 -14.20 -0.79 1.36
CA TYR A 260 -13.17 0.22 1.60
C TYR A 260 -13.81 1.59 1.53
N LYS A 261 -13.49 2.47 2.48
CA LYS A 261 -13.75 3.90 2.37
C LYS A 261 -12.43 4.62 2.27
N TYR A 262 -12.26 5.44 1.23
CA TYR A 262 -10.99 6.09 0.94
C TYR A 262 -11.10 7.61 0.89
N TRP A 263 -9.97 8.25 1.12
CA TRP A 263 -9.76 9.68 0.92
C TRP A 263 -8.41 9.93 0.26
N VAL A 264 -8.40 10.71 -0.82
CA VAL A 264 -7.18 11.10 -1.54
C VAL A 264 -7.00 12.60 -1.42
N PHE A 265 -5.95 13.01 -0.73
CA PHE A 265 -5.59 14.41 -0.55
C PHE A 265 -5.13 15.04 -1.87
N PRO A 266 -5.11 16.39 -1.96
CA PRO A 266 -4.68 17.08 -3.17
C PRO A 266 -3.23 16.82 -3.58
N ASP A 267 -2.38 16.24 -2.74
CA ASP A 267 -1.02 15.83 -3.09
C ASP A 267 -0.93 14.34 -3.45
N GLY A 268 -2.05 13.62 -3.56
CA GLY A 268 -2.09 12.22 -3.94
C GLY A 268 -1.79 11.23 -2.81
N ALA A 269 -1.27 11.68 -1.67
CA ALA A 269 -1.32 10.87 -0.47
C ALA A 269 -2.77 10.60 -0.12
N GLY A 270 -3.03 9.46 0.51
CA GLY A 270 -4.38 9.11 0.85
C GLY A 270 -4.44 8.06 1.92
N ILE A 271 -5.63 7.95 2.47
CA ILE A 271 -5.97 7.02 3.52
C ILE A 271 -7.13 6.16 3.07
N TYR A 272 -7.24 4.98 3.66
CA TYR A 272 -8.47 4.22 3.61
C TYR A 272 -8.70 3.49 4.92
N THR A 273 -9.96 3.16 5.16
CA THR A 273 -10.36 2.16 6.13
C THR A 273 -11.08 1.04 5.40
N GLN A 274 -11.07 -0.15 5.97
CA GLN A 274 -11.75 -1.30 5.41
C GLN A 274 -12.54 -2.03 6.50
N GLN A 275 -13.67 -2.59 6.11
CA GLN A 275 -14.46 -3.51 6.91
C GLN A 275 -14.84 -4.70 6.04
N ASN A 276 -14.86 -5.90 6.62
CA ASN A 276 -15.21 -7.11 5.90
C ASN A 276 -16.10 -8.02 6.72
N HIS A 277 -16.96 -8.78 6.05
CA HIS A 277 -17.81 -9.76 6.69
C HIS A 277 -18.37 -10.78 5.67
N HIS A 278 -18.84 -11.91 6.19
CA HIS A 278 -19.59 -12.90 5.41
C HIS A 278 -21.09 -12.66 5.58
N PHE A 279 -21.80 -12.57 4.47
CA PHE A 279 -23.26 -12.43 4.45
C PHE A 279 -23.90 -13.60 3.72
N TYR A 280 -25.09 -14.01 4.15
CA TYR A 280 -25.84 -15.07 3.48
C TYR A 280 -26.42 -14.59 2.14
N GLY A 281 -26.40 -15.48 1.16
CA GLY A 281 -26.87 -15.21 -0.20
C GLY A 281 -25.75 -14.77 -1.15
N ASN A 282 -26.17 -14.43 -2.37
CA ASN A 282 -25.29 -14.03 -3.46
C ASN A 282 -25.47 -12.54 -3.72
N LEU A 283 -24.39 -11.77 -3.58
CA LEU A 283 -24.38 -10.38 -4.02
C LEU A 283 -24.00 -10.31 -5.51
N THR A 284 -24.75 -9.52 -6.27
CA THR A 284 -24.46 -9.26 -7.69
C THR A 284 -24.65 -7.77 -7.99
N MET A 285 -24.07 -7.31 -9.10
CA MET A 285 -24.19 -5.93 -9.55
C MET A 285 -24.90 -5.79 -10.89
N GLU A 286 -25.72 -4.75 -11.01
CA GLU A 286 -26.22 -4.26 -12.29
C GLU A 286 -25.08 -3.57 -13.06
N LYS A 287 -24.83 -3.97 -14.31
CA LYS A 287 -23.71 -3.44 -15.12
C LYS A 287 -24.10 -2.30 -16.08
N ASP A 288 -25.38 -2.17 -16.45
CA ASP A 288 -25.78 -1.32 -17.59
C ASP A 288 -27.11 -0.58 -17.36
N ASN A 289 -27.15 0.35 -16.41
CA ASN A 289 -28.34 1.18 -16.13
C ASN A 289 -27.93 2.62 -15.80
N LYS A 290 -28.70 3.63 -16.22
CA LYS A 290 -28.47 5.05 -15.87
C LYS A 290 -28.42 5.30 -14.36
N ASN A 291 -29.04 4.42 -13.56
CA ASN A 291 -29.07 4.48 -12.11
C ASN A 291 -28.31 3.32 -11.44
N SER A 292 -27.43 2.62 -12.17
CA SER A 292 -26.71 1.44 -11.67
C SER A 292 -26.03 1.69 -10.34
N ASP A 293 -25.32 2.80 -10.17
CA ASP A 293 -24.56 3.07 -8.95
C ASP A 293 -25.47 3.23 -7.73
N LYS A 294 -26.56 4.00 -7.89
CA LYS A 294 -27.55 4.20 -6.82
C LYS A 294 -28.27 2.90 -6.47
N ASN A 295 -28.66 2.12 -7.48
CA ASN A 295 -29.31 0.82 -7.29
C ASN A 295 -28.35 -0.16 -6.61
N ASN A 296 -27.12 -0.27 -7.09
CA ASN A 296 -26.09 -1.14 -6.55
C ASN A 296 -25.77 -0.76 -5.10
N LEU A 297 -25.58 0.52 -4.78
CA LEU A 297 -25.39 0.97 -3.39
C LEU A 297 -26.58 0.60 -2.50
N LYS A 298 -27.83 0.72 -2.99
CA LYS A 298 -29.02 0.28 -2.25
C LYS A 298 -29.01 -1.24 -2.04
N THR A 299 -28.71 -2.01 -3.07
CA THR A 299 -28.61 -3.48 -3.00
C THR A 299 -27.54 -3.90 -2.00
N ILE A 300 -26.37 -3.29 -2.04
CA ILE A 300 -25.27 -3.52 -1.08
C ILE A 300 -25.73 -3.16 0.34
N ASN A 301 -26.40 -2.03 0.52
CA ASN A 301 -26.90 -1.61 1.82
C ASN A 301 -27.87 -2.63 2.43
N THR A 302 -28.83 -3.10 1.63
CA THR A 302 -29.80 -4.12 2.06
C THR A 302 -29.13 -5.47 2.28
N PHE A 303 -28.20 -5.87 1.41
CA PHE A 303 -27.49 -7.15 1.53
C PHE A 303 -26.60 -7.20 2.77
N THR A 304 -25.99 -6.07 3.14
CA THR A 304 -25.09 -5.95 4.29
C THR A 304 -25.80 -5.47 5.56
N GLN A 305 -27.14 -5.52 5.61
CA GLN A 305 -27.93 -5.12 6.77
C GLN A 305 -27.63 -5.97 8.02
N LEU A 306 -27.96 -5.42 9.21
CA LEU A 306 -27.77 -6.08 10.52
C LEU A 306 -26.30 -6.45 10.81
N PHE A 307 -25.38 -5.58 10.40
CA PHE A 307 -23.98 -5.67 10.77
C PHE A 307 -23.73 -5.22 12.21
N ASP A 308 -24.44 -4.17 12.64
CA ASP A 308 -24.36 -3.61 13.98
C ASP A 308 -25.76 -3.12 14.41
N ASP A 309 -26.69 -4.06 14.65
CA ASP A 309 -28.12 -3.91 15.03
C ASP A 309 -28.95 -2.90 14.20
N LYS A 310 -28.53 -1.64 14.19
CA LYS A 310 -29.17 -0.49 13.57
C LYS A 310 -28.61 -0.16 12.19
N ARG A 311 -27.41 -0.65 11.85
CA ARG A 311 -26.68 -0.25 10.64
C ARG A 311 -26.31 -1.45 9.78
N SER A 312 -26.35 -1.25 8.46
CA SER A 312 -25.64 -2.13 7.52
C SER A 312 -24.14 -1.90 7.64
N MET A 313 -23.32 -2.83 7.13
CA MET A 313 -21.86 -2.63 7.08
C MET A 313 -21.50 -1.41 6.23
N LEU A 314 -22.26 -1.15 5.16
CA LEU A 314 -22.11 0.03 4.31
C LEU A 314 -22.36 1.33 5.05
N THR A 315 -23.45 1.41 5.82
CA THR A 315 -23.77 2.58 6.64
C THR A 315 -22.76 2.73 7.77
N TRP A 316 -22.39 1.64 8.43
CA TRP A 316 -21.42 1.63 9.52
C TRP A 316 -20.08 2.23 9.09
N ILE A 317 -19.46 1.72 8.01
CA ILE A 317 -18.15 2.24 7.57
C ILE A 317 -18.25 3.71 7.10
N ASP A 318 -19.40 4.13 6.58
CA ASP A 318 -19.60 5.48 6.10
C ASP A 318 -19.79 6.51 7.22
N GLU A 319 -20.48 6.14 8.29
CA GLU A 319 -20.76 7.02 9.41
C GLU A 319 -19.65 7.02 10.46
N THR A 320 -19.04 5.86 10.71
CA THR A 320 -17.99 5.69 11.72
C THR A 320 -16.75 6.51 11.40
N TYR A 321 -16.37 6.62 10.12
CA TYR A 321 -15.19 7.38 9.71
C TYR A 321 -15.57 8.55 8.80
N THR A 322 -15.37 9.77 9.27
CA THR A 322 -15.72 10.99 8.51
C THR A 322 -14.56 11.96 8.42
N MET A 323 -14.34 12.51 7.23
CA MET A 323 -13.30 13.51 7.01
C MET A 323 -13.87 14.91 7.21
N GLU A 324 -13.12 15.79 7.86
CA GLU A 324 -13.47 17.19 8.07
C GLU A 324 -12.32 18.12 7.67
N ILE A 325 -12.69 19.34 7.29
CA ILE A 325 -11.77 20.46 7.05
C ILE A 325 -11.60 21.21 8.37
N LYS A 326 -10.35 21.58 8.67
CA LYS A 326 -9.97 22.33 9.87
C LYS A 326 -10.03 23.84 9.72
#